data_AF-A0A917KM86-F1
#
_entry.id   AF-A0A917KM86-F1
#
_cell.length_a   1.000
_cell.length_b   1.000
_cell.length_c   1.000
_cell.angle_alpha   90.00
_cell.angle_beta   90.00
_cell.angle_gamma   90.00
#
_symmetry.space_group_name_H-M   'P 1'
#
loop_
_entity.id
_entity.type
_entity.pdbx_description
1 polymer ?
#
loop_
_entity_poly.entity_id
_entity_poly.type
_entity_poly.pdbx_seq_one_letter_code
_entity_poly.pdbx_strand_id
1 'polypeptide(L)'
;MVAVALCRMAQPDAALERRLFEAARLSQPHAGAELLFLGEDRAGGDAVLVALHFGGLPQALAFRSAVAGIEGVTLQLLHLRLPFDGVPTAALFP
;
A
#
# COMPACT_ATOMS: atom_id res chain seq x y z
N MET A 1 10.53 -11.63 -4.43
CA MET A 1 9.49 -10.88 -5.15
C MET A 1 8.64 -10.18 -4.11
N VAL A 2 8.23 -8.95 -4.37
CA VAL A 2 7.39 -8.16 -3.45
C VAL A 2 6.16 -7.70 -4.18
N ALA A 3 5.04 -7.58 -3.46
CA ALA A 3 3.83 -6.98 -4.00
C ALA A 3 3.62 -5.63 -3.31
N VAL A 4 3.28 -4.62 -4.09
CA VAL A 4 3.00 -3.27 -3.60
C VAL A 4 1.58 -2.90 -4.02
N ALA A 5 0.77 -2.46 -3.06
CA ALA A 5 -0.51 -1.83 -3.34
C ALA A 5 -0.33 -0.31 -3.33
N LEU A 6 -0.72 0.34 -4.42
CA LEU A 6 -0.84 1.79 -4.51
C LEU A 6 -2.31 2.15 -4.36
N CYS A 7 -2.65 2.81 -3.26
CA CYS A 7 -3.97 3.32 -2.97
C CYS A 7 -4.02 4.82 -3.21
N ARG A 8 -5.00 5.28 -3.98
CA ARG A 8 -5.36 6.69 -4.13
C ARG A 8 -6.64 6.95 -3.37
N MET A 9 -6.58 7.82 -2.37
CA MET A 9 -7.74 8.30 -1.62
C MET A 9 -8.18 9.63 -2.21
N ALA A 10 -9.40 9.73 -2.74
CA ALA A 10 -9.88 10.96 -3.37
C ALA A 10 -10.19 12.08 -2.35
N GLN A 11 -10.56 11.71 -1.14
CA GLN A 11 -10.80 12.60 0.00
C GLN A 11 -10.25 11.92 1.25
N PRO A 12 -9.03 12.23 1.70
CA PRO A 12 -8.44 11.63 2.87
C PRO A 12 -9.22 12.08 4.12
N ASP A 13 -9.71 11.11 4.87
CA ASP A 13 -10.21 11.34 6.22
C ASP A 13 -9.61 10.28 7.16
N ALA A 14 -9.55 10.60 8.44
CA ALA A 14 -8.93 9.72 9.45
C ALA A 14 -9.61 8.35 9.56
N ALA A 15 -10.91 8.24 9.25
CA ALA A 15 -11.64 6.98 9.26
C ALA A 15 -11.32 6.13 8.01
N LEU A 16 -11.09 6.74 6.86
CA LEU A 16 -10.65 6.09 5.63
C LEU A 16 -9.23 5.54 5.78
N GLU A 17 -8.32 6.36 6.32
CA GLU A 17 -6.95 5.95 6.63
C GLU A 17 -6.92 4.75 7.59
N ARG A 18 -7.73 4.82 8.66
CA ARG A 18 -7.84 3.74 9.64
C ARG A 18 -8.38 2.45 9.00
N ARG A 19 -9.41 2.53 8.16
CA ARG A 19 -9.94 1.35 7.45
C ARG A 19 -8.90 0.70 6.55
N LEU A 20 -8.13 1.50 5.82
CA LEU A 20 -7.03 1.00 4.97
C LEU A 20 -5.93 0.33 5.81
N PHE A 21 -5.56 0.96 6.92
CA PHE A 21 -4.55 0.41 7.82
C PHE A 21 -5.01 -0.93 8.45
N GLU A 22 -6.25 -1.00 8.91
CA GLU A 22 -6.84 -2.23 9.45
C GLU A 22 -6.90 -3.34 8.39
N ALA A 23 -7.32 -3.02 7.17
CA ALA A 23 -7.33 -3.97 6.05
C ALA A 23 -5.91 -4.47 5.72
N ALA A 24 -4.91 -3.59 5.70
CA ALA A 24 -3.52 -3.96 5.46
C ALA A 24 -2.99 -4.88 6.58
N ARG A 25 -3.25 -4.54 7.84
CA ARG A 25 -2.85 -5.32 9.01
C ARG A 25 -3.46 -6.73 9.00
N LEU A 26 -4.76 -6.84 8.69
CA LEU A 26 -5.44 -8.14 8.60
C LEU A 26 -4.92 -9.00 7.44
N SER A 27 -4.45 -8.36 6.37
CA SER A 27 -3.88 -9.05 5.21
C SER A 27 -2.45 -9.52 5.44
N GLN A 28 -1.80 -9.05 6.50
CA GLN A 28 -0.42 -9.37 6.88
C GLN A 28 -0.29 -9.64 8.39
N PRO A 29 -0.96 -10.67 8.95
CA PRO A 29 -1.03 -10.87 10.39
C PRO A 29 0.34 -11.13 11.07
N HIS A 30 1.34 -11.56 10.30
CA HIS A 30 2.68 -11.90 10.78
C HIS A 30 3.78 -10.91 10.34
N ALA A 31 3.42 -9.84 9.64
CA ALA A 31 4.34 -8.78 9.21
C ALA A 31 3.73 -7.43 9.58
N GLY A 32 4.53 -6.52 10.15
CA GLY A 32 4.06 -5.15 10.37
C GLY A 32 3.62 -4.56 9.03
N ALA A 33 2.36 -4.13 8.93
CA ALA A 33 1.91 -3.37 7.78
C ALA A 33 2.58 -1.99 7.84
N GLU A 34 3.62 -1.79 7.03
CA GLU A 34 4.23 -0.48 6.86
C GLU A 34 3.45 0.29 5.79
N LEU A 35 2.76 1.33 6.25
CA LEU A 35 2.01 2.25 5.40
C LEU A 35 2.94 3.42 5.05
N LEU A 36 3.39 3.45 3.81
CA LEU A 36 4.25 4.51 3.30
C LEU A 36 3.36 5.55 2.62
N PHE A 37 3.25 6.72 3.23
CA PHE A 37 2.62 7.87 2.58
C PHE A 37 3.53 8.38 1.45
N LEU A 38 3.01 8.36 0.22
CA LEU A 38 3.75 8.79 -0.97
C LEU A 38 3.53 10.27 -1.29
N GLY A 39 2.50 10.90 -0.72
CA GLY A 39 2.23 12.33 -0.82
C GLY A 39 0.86 12.64 -1.43
N GLU A 40 0.66 13.92 -1.73
CA GLU A 40 -0.56 14.45 -2.35
C GLU A 40 -0.51 14.31 -3.87
N ASP A 41 -1.61 13.87 -4.47
CA ASP A 41 -1.82 13.83 -5.91
C ASP A 41 -2.19 15.24 -6.42
N ARG A 42 -1.15 16.00 -6.77
CA ARG A 42 -1.28 17.39 -7.25
C ARG A 42 -2.07 17.54 -8.55
N ALA A 43 -2.35 16.46 -9.27
CA ALA A 43 -3.11 16.51 -10.53
C ALA A 43 -4.63 16.46 -10.33
N GLY A 44 -5.13 16.15 -9.11
CA GLY A 44 -6.52 15.75 -8.90
C GLY A 44 -7.31 16.46 -7.79
N GLY A 45 -6.78 17.51 -7.15
CA GLY A 45 -7.33 18.01 -5.88
C GLY A 45 -6.81 17.20 -4.69
N ASP A 46 -7.32 17.44 -3.46
CA ASP A 46 -6.91 16.86 -2.15
C ASP A 46 -6.92 15.31 -2.09
N ALA A 47 -6.25 14.63 -3.00
CA ALA A 47 -6.13 13.19 -3.04
C ALA A 47 -4.77 12.78 -2.48
N VAL A 48 -4.72 11.69 -1.73
CA VAL A 48 -3.50 11.19 -1.10
C VAL A 48 -3.16 9.83 -1.66
N LEU A 49 -1.88 9.64 -1.99
CA LEU A 49 -1.32 8.39 -2.45
C LEU A 49 -0.62 7.67 -1.30
N VAL A 50 -0.96 6.39 -1.13
CA VAL A 50 -0.43 5.51 -0.10
C VAL A 50 0.12 4.26 -0.76
N ALA A 51 1.34 3.89 -0.41
CA ALA A 51 1.93 2.60 -0.74
C ALA A 51 1.90 1.65 0.45
N LEU A 52 1.54 0.40 0.17
CA LEU A 52 1.57 -0.69 1.12
C LEU A 52 2.42 -1.81 0.56
N HIS A 53 3.47 -2.18 1.27
CA HIS A 53 4.33 -3.30 0.92
C HIS A 53 3.78 -4.61 1.49
N PHE A 54 3.75 -5.66 0.67
CA PHE A 54 3.35 -7.01 1.03
C PHE A 54 4.49 -7.99 0.73
N GLY A 55 4.77 -8.89 1.68
CA GLY A 55 5.78 -9.94 1.54
C GLY A 55 5.50 -10.96 0.41
N GLY A 56 4.30 -10.93 -0.17
CA GLY A 56 3.93 -11.78 -1.29
C GLY A 56 2.60 -11.40 -1.95
N LEU A 57 2.35 -11.99 -3.11
CA LEU A 57 1.12 -11.80 -3.88
C LEU A 57 -0.15 -12.25 -3.13
N PRO A 58 -0.16 -13.36 -2.35
CA PRO A 58 -1.36 -13.78 -1.62
C PRO A 58 -1.88 -12.71 -0.64
N GLN A 59 -0.97 -12.06 0.10
CA GLN A 59 -1.32 -11.00 1.04
C GLN A 59 -1.84 -9.76 0.31
N ALA A 60 -1.21 -9.39 -0.80
CA ALA A 60 -1.68 -8.26 -1.61
C ALA A 60 -3.07 -8.51 -2.24
N LEU A 61 -3.36 -9.75 -2.63
CA LEU A 61 -4.69 -10.14 -3.12
C LEU A 61 -5.73 -10.15 -1.99
N ALA A 62 -5.37 -10.62 -0.79
CA ALA A 62 -6.24 -10.53 0.38
C ALA A 62 -6.58 -9.07 0.70
N PHE A 63 -5.58 -8.18 0.66
CA PHE A 63 -5.79 -6.75 0.82
C PHE A 63 -6.70 -6.16 -0.25
N ARG A 64 -6.47 -6.48 -1.53
CA ARG A 64 -7.34 -6.04 -2.63
C ARG A 64 -8.80 -6.41 -2.39
N SER A 65 -9.05 -7.64 -1.93
CA SER A 65 -10.41 -8.09 -1.61
C SER A 65 -10.99 -7.35 -0.40
N ALA A 66 -10.17 -7.05 0.62
CA ALA A 66 -10.62 -6.33 1.82
C ALA A 66 -10.95 -4.85 1.53
N VAL A 67 -10.27 -4.22 0.58
CA VAL A 67 -10.54 -2.83 0.18
C VAL A 67 -11.50 -2.71 -0.99
N ALA A 68 -11.88 -3.82 -1.62
CA ALA A 68 -12.89 -3.84 -2.67
C ALA A 68 -14.24 -3.39 -2.08
N GLY A 69 -14.71 -2.21 -2.48
CA GLY A 69 -15.94 -1.62 -1.99
C GLY A 69 -15.75 -0.51 -0.95
N ILE A 70 -14.52 -0.14 -0.59
CA ILE A 70 -14.27 1.12 0.13
C ILE A 70 -14.43 2.26 -0.87
N GLU A 71 -15.53 3.00 -0.77
CA GLU A 71 -15.75 4.20 -1.57
C GLU A 71 -14.64 5.24 -1.37
N GLY A 72 -14.25 5.93 -2.44
CA GLY A 72 -13.20 6.94 -2.41
C GLY A 72 -11.77 6.40 -2.49
N VAL A 73 -11.58 5.07 -2.58
CA VAL A 73 -10.26 4.45 -2.77
C VAL A 73 -10.16 3.82 -4.16
N THR A 74 -9.12 4.20 -4.90
CA THR A 74 -8.69 3.47 -6.10
C THR A 74 -7.42 2.69 -5.77
N LEU A 75 -7.37 1.42 -6.16
CA LEU A 75 -6.24 0.54 -5.88
C LEU A 75 -5.57 0.05 -7.16
N GLN A 76 -4.24 0.13 -7.22
CA GLN A 76 -3.41 -0.56 -8.20
C GLN A 76 -2.46 -1.53 -7.49
N LEU A 77 -2.36 -2.76 -8.00
CA LEU A 77 -1.39 -3.74 -7.52
C LEU A 77 -0.21 -3.82 -8.48
N LEU A 78 0.99 -3.67 -7.92
CA LEU A 78 2.26 -3.83 -8.60
C LEU A 78 2.97 -5.07 -8.04
N HIS A 79 3.26 -6.04 -8.90
CA HIS A 79 4.09 -7.18 -8.52
C HIS A 79 5.51 -6.96 -9.04
N LEU A 80 6.40 -6.60 -8.13
CA LEU A 80 7.76 -6.19 -8.46
C LEU A 80 8.71 -7.35 -8.15
N ARG A 81 9.45 -7.77 -9.17
CA ARG A 81 10.66 -8.56 -8.98
C ARG A 81 11.81 -7.58 -8.77
N LEU A 82 12.04 -7.19 -7.53
CA LEU A 82 13.21 -6.40 -7.19
C LEU A 82 14.47 -7.26 -7.41
N PRO A 83 15.44 -6.81 -8.22
CA PRO A 83 16.72 -7.50 -8.40
C PRO A 83 17.63 -7.17 -7.21
N PHE A 84 17.25 -7.58 -6.01
CA PHE A 84 18.11 -7.45 -4.83
C PHE A 84 18.49 -8.83 -4.32
N ASP A 85 19.21 -9.57 -5.16
CA ASP A 85 20.16 -10.55 -4.65
C ASP A 85 21.33 -9.74 -4.06
N GLY A 86 21.24 -9.41 -2.77
CA GLY A 86 22.41 -9.00 -1.98
C GLY A 86 22.72 -7.52 -1.80
N VAL A 87 21.83 -6.58 -2.13
CA VAL A 87 22.04 -5.16 -1.78
C VAL A 87 21.48 -4.90 -0.37
N PRO A 88 22.31 -4.57 0.64
CA PRO A 88 21.83 -4.25 1.97
C PRO A 88 20.95 -3.00 1.92
N THR A 89 19.84 -3.03 2.65
CA THR A 89 18.80 -1.98 2.70
C THR A 89 19.35 -0.58 2.98
N ALA A 90 20.50 -0.50 3.66
CA ALA A 90 21.25 0.73 3.93
C ALA A 90 21.79 1.45 2.68
N ALA A 91 21.90 0.76 1.54
CA ALA A 91 22.38 1.36 0.28
C ALA A 91 21.26 1.98 -0.57
N LEU A 92 19.99 1.82 -0.17
CA LEU A 92 18.82 2.25 -0.97
C LEU A 92 18.22 3.59 -0.53
N PHE A 93 18.65 4.13 0.62
CA PHE A 93 18.19 5.42 1.13
C PHE A 93 19.40 6.22 1.65
N PRO A 94 20.02 7.08 0.82
CA PRO A 94 21.03 8.04 1.27
C PRO A 94 20.44 9.16 2.13
#